data_AF-A0A7Y3X9C2-F1
#
_entry.id   AF-A0A7Y3X9C2-F1
#
_cell.length_a   1.000
_cell.length_b   1.000
_cell.length_c   1.000
_cell.angle_alpha   90.00
_cell.angle_beta   90.00
_cell.angle_gamma   90.00
#
_symmetry.space_group_name_H-M   'P 1'
#
loop_
_entity.id
_entity.type
_entity.pdbx_description
1 polymer ?
#
loop_
_entity_poly.entity_id
_entity_poly.type
_entity_poly.pdbx_seq_one_letter_code
_entity_poly.pdbx_strand_id
1 'polypeptide(L)'
;MSRNGNTGAIAVFKQGTFLFICITSVVCVLTLCLWVLGVPGVQNEYARGWALGLKTLYHYMIGSLLLLITYIAIAKIAQKLRIPLDLNLILIPIFWIFFIYSGTELHRAFQIMLSTN
;
A
#
# COMPACT_ATOMS: atom_id res chain seq x y z
N MET A 1 -2.32 37.30 -13.08
CA MET A 1 -2.87 36.60 -11.90
C MET A 1 -3.47 35.26 -12.34
N SER A 2 -2.70 34.17 -12.27
CA SER A 2 -3.21 32.79 -12.38
C SER A 2 -2.21 31.85 -11.72
N ARG A 3 -2.16 31.86 -10.39
CA ARG A 3 -1.28 31.01 -9.57
C ARG A 3 -2.04 30.18 -8.54
N ASN A 4 -3.38 30.18 -8.60
CA ASN A 4 -4.26 29.49 -7.63
C ASN A 4 -4.79 28.13 -8.11
N GLY A 5 -4.74 27.81 -9.42
CA GLY A 5 -5.26 26.53 -9.94
C GLY A 5 -4.42 25.30 -9.55
N ASN A 6 -3.09 25.40 -9.66
CA ASN A 6 -2.20 24.27 -9.36
C ASN A 6 -2.13 23.92 -7.86
N THR A 7 -2.22 24.92 -6.98
CA THR A 7 -2.12 24.70 -5.53
C THR A 7 -3.32 23.91 -4.99
N GLY A 8 -4.51 24.15 -5.54
CA GLY A 8 -5.72 23.41 -5.18
C GLY A 8 -5.67 21.94 -5.63
N ALA A 9 -5.26 21.69 -6.88
CA ALA A 9 -5.16 20.33 -7.42
C ALA A 9 -4.16 19.46 -6.63
N ILE A 10 -3.01 20.01 -6.26
CA ILE A 10 -1.98 19.30 -5.48
C ILE A 10 -2.49 18.99 -4.07
N ALA A 11 -3.19 19.93 -3.41
CA ALA A 11 -3.74 19.71 -2.08
C ALA A 11 -4.82 18.61 -2.08
N VAL A 12 -5.73 18.65 -3.06
CA VAL A 12 -6.77 17.62 -3.24
C VAL A 12 -6.14 16.26 -3.53
N PHE A 13 -5.11 16.19 -4.39
CA PHE A 13 -4.41 14.95 -4.68
C PHE A 13 -3.73 14.34 -3.45
N LYS A 14 -3.07 15.17 -2.63
CA LYS A 14 -2.46 14.73 -1.37
C LYS A 14 -3.50 14.16 -0.40
N GLN A 15 -4.61 14.89 -0.20
CA GLN A 15 -5.68 14.46 0.69
C GLN A 15 -6.38 13.20 0.18
N GLY A 16 -6.64 13.12 -1.12
CA GLY A 16 -7.20 11.94 -1.77
C GLY A 16 -6.29 10.72 -1.64
N THR A 17 -4.98 10.88 -1.84
CA THR A 17 -4.01 9.80 -1.65
C THR A 17 -3.98 9.33 -0.20
N PHE A 18 -4.01 10.24 0.77
CA PHE A 18 -4.05 9.88 2.19
C PHE A 18 -5.30 9.06 2.54
N LEU A 19 -6.48 9.51 2.09
CA LEU A 19 -7.72 8.77 2.29
C LEU A 19 -7.65 7.38 1.64
N PHE A 20 -7.10 7.31 0.42
CA PHE A 20 -6.92 6.06 -0.29
C PHE A 20 -6.01 5.09 0.48
N ILE A 21 -4.88 5.54 1.03
CA ILE A 21 -3.98 4.75 1.89
C ILE A 21 -4.75 4.16 3.09
N CYS A 22 -5.58 4.96 3.76
CA CYS A 22 -6.36 4.50 4.90
C CYS A 22 -7.34 3.39 4.48
N ILE A 23 -8.09 3.61 3.40
CA ILE A 23 -9.06 2.64 2.88
C ILE A 23 -8.37 1.34 2.47
N THR A 24 -7.29 1.41 1.68
CA THR A 24 -6.58 0.20 1.22
C THR A 24 -5.92 -0.55 2.36
N SER A 25 -5.47 0.14 3.41
CA SER A 25 -4.93 -0.51 4.61
C SER A 25 -6.00 -1.28 5.37
N VAL A 26 -7.19 -0.71 5.56
CA VAL A 26 -8.34 -1.41 6.18
C VAL A 26 -8.74 -2.61 5.34
N VAL A 27 -8.88 -2.42 4.02
CA VAL A 27 -9.22 -3.51 3.09
C VAL A 27 -8.15 -4.61 3.12
N CYS A 28 -6.86 -4.27 3.22
CA CYS A 28 -5.80 -5.26 3.32
C CYS A 28 -5.91 -6.09 4.60
N VAL A 29 -6.17 -5.47 5.76
CA VAL A 29 -6.32 -6.20 7.02
C VAL A 29 -7.53 -7.13 6.97
N LEU A 30 -8.67 -6.65 6.50
CA LEU A 30 -9.88 -7.47 6.33
C LEU A 30 -9.63 -8.63 5.37
N THR A 31 -9.00 -8.35 4.23
CA THR A 31 -8.63 -9.37 3.24
C THR A 31 -7.67 -10.39 3.84
N LEU A 32 -6.67 -9.95 4.61
CA LEU A 32 -5.72 -10.83 5.30
C LEU A 32 -6.43 -11.75 6.31
N CYS A 33 -7.35 -11.21 7.12
CA CYS A 33 -8.15 -12.01 8.04
C CYS A 33 -8.96 -13.08 7.28
N LEU A 34 -9.62 -12.71 6.18
CA LEU A 34 -10.35 -13.67 5.34
C LEU A 34 -9.41 -14.70 4.68
N TRP A 35 -8.22 -14.28 4.26
CA TRP A 35 -7.24 -15.15 3.59
C TRP A 35 -6.70 -16.23 4.52
N VAL A 36 -6.44 -15.87 5.79
CA VAL A 36 -5.97 -16.80 6.83
C VAL A 36 -7.05 -17.81 7.20
N LEU A 37 -8.33 -17.43 7.12
CA LEU A 37 -9.46 -18.36 7.28
C LEU A 37 -9.67 -19.27 6.06
N GLY A 38 -9.06 -18.95 4.92
CA GLY A 38 -9.08 -19.78 3.72
C GLY A 38 -8.29 -21.08 3.90
N VAL A 39 -8.74 -22.16 3.25
CA VAL A 39 -8.06 -23.46 3.32
C VAL A 39 -6.73 -23.38 2.55
N PRO A 40 -5.58 -23.65 3.20
CA PRO A 40 -4.31 -23.77 2.50
C PRO A 40 -4.30 -25.05 1.64
N GLY A 41 -3.85 -24.95 0.39
CA GLY A 41 -3.73 -26.12 -0.48
C GLY A 41 -2.63 -27.09 -0.03
N VAL A 42 -2.71 -28.32 -0.52
CA VAL A 42 -1.67 -29.34 -0.34
C VAL A 42 -0.81 -29.39 -1.60
N GLN A 43 0.39 -28.80 -1.54
CA GLN A 43 1.49 -28.90 -2.54
C GLN A 43 1.12 -28.76 -4.03
N ASN A 44 0.03 -28.08 -4.35
CA ASN A 44 -0.44 -27.84 -5.71
C ASN A 44 -0.29 -26.36 -6.08
N GLU A 45 -0.61 -26.02 -7.34
CA GLU A 45 -0.62 -24.64 -7.82
C GLU A 45 -1.48 -23.72 -6.94
N TYR A 46 -2.63 -24.22 -6.48
CA TYR A 46 -3.46 -23.52 -5.50
C TYR A 46 -2.70 -23.16 -4.20
N ALA A 47 -1.92 -24.09 -3.63
CA ALA A 47 -1.11 -23.81 -2.44
C ALA A 47 -0.06 -22.72 -2.71
N ARG A 48 0.56 -22.73 -3.90
CA ARG A 48 1.55 -21.71 -4.30
C ARG A 48 0.92 -20.33 -4.42
N GLY A 49 -0.24 -20.24 -5.06
CA GLY A 49 -0.96 -18.97 -5.18
C GLY A 49 -1.49 -18.47 -3.83
N TRP A 50 -2.02 -19.37 -2.99
CA TRP A 50 -2.46 -19.02 -1.64
C TRP A 50 -1.32 -18.45 -0.79
N ALA A 51 -0.15 -19.10 -0.80
CA ALA A 51 1.03 -18.64 -0.06
C ALA A 51 1.57 -17.31 -0.61
N LEU A 52 1.55 -17.12 -1.94
CA LEU A 52 1.94 -15.86 -2.56
C LEU A 52 1.03 -14.72 -2.11
N GLY A 53 -0.29 -14.90 -2.16
CA GLY A 53 -1.23 -13.86 -1.75
C GLY A 53 -1.17 -13.54 -0.26
N LEU A 54 -1.00 -14.56 0.60
CA LEU A 54 -0.77 -14.35 2.04
C LEU A 54 0.51 -13.52 2.26
N LYS A 55 1.60 -13.89 1.58
CA LYS A 55 2.86 -13.15 1.63
C LYS A 55 2.65 -11.70 1.18
N THR A 56 1.97 -11.47 0.07
CA THR A 56 1.72 -10.14 -0.49
C THR A 56 0.92 -9.26 0.46
N LEU A 57 -0.17 -9.77 1.04
CA LEU A 57 -0.99 -9.02 2.01
C LEU A 57 -0.20 -8.66 3.27
N TYR A 58 0.58 -9.62 3.78
CA TYR A 58 1.43 -9.38 4.95
C TYR A 58 2.52 -8.34 4.66
N HIS A 59 3.18 -8.42 3.50
CA HIS A 59 4.17 -7.43 3.08
C HIS A 59 3.53 -6.06 2.88
N TYR A 60 2.32 -5.99 2.29
CA TYR A 60 1.61 -4.74 2.11
C TYR A 60 1.30 -4.08 3.45
N MET A 61 0.81 -4.84 4.42
CA MET A 61 0.56 -4.36 5.79
C MET A 61 1.83 -3.81 6.45
N ILE A 62 2.94 -4.56 6.42
CA ILE A 62 4.22 -4.12 7.00
C ILE A 62 4.76 -2.89 6.25
N GLY A 63 4.72 -2.89 4.92
CA GLY A 63 5.20 -1.79 4.09
C GLY A 63 4.44 -0.49 4.36
N SER A 64 3.12 -0.57 4.47
CA SER A 64 2.28 0.59 4.84
C SER A 64 2.62 1.10 6.24
N LEU A 65 2.86 0.22 7.21
CA LEU A 65 3.27 0.61 8.56
C LEU A 65 4.65 1.27 8.56
N LEU A 66 5.63 0.72 7.83
CA LEU A 66 6.97 1.29 7.70
C LEU A 66 6.95 2.66 7.02
N LEU A 67 6.11 2.84 6.00
CA LEU A 67 5.90 4.14 5.34
C LEU A 67 5.36 5.16 6.34
N LEU A 68 4.38 4.79 7.16
CA LEU A 68 3.81 5.66 8.19
C LEU A 68 4.85 6.03 9.27
N ILE A 69 5.61 5.06 9.77
CA ILE A 69 6.67 5.29 10.76
C ILE A 69 7.73 6.23 10.19
N THR A 70 8.16 5.99 8.94
CA THR A 70 9.15 6.82 8.25
C THR A 70 8.64 8.24 8.06
N TYR A 71 7.37 8.41 7.67
CA TYR A 71 6.74 9.73 7.58
C TYR A 71 6.77 10.47 8.91
N ILE A 72 6.33 9.83 10.00
CA ILE A 72 6.30 10.44 11.34
C ILE A 72 7.72 10.80 11.81
N ALA A 73 8.68 9.91 11.60
CA ALA A 73 10.07 10.13 12.00
C ALA A 73 10.68 11.35 11.28
N ILE A 74 10.57 11.39 9.95
CA ILE A 74 11.13 12.50 9.18
C ILE A 74 10.38 13.80 9.44
N ALA A 75 9.05 13.77 9.61
CA ALA A 75 8.27 14.95 9.95
C ALA A 75 8.71 15.56 11.29
N LYS A 76 8.93 14.72 12.32
CA LYS A 76 9.46 15.17 13.62
C LYS A 76 10.88 15.74 13.51
N ILE A 77 11.75 15.12 12.72
CA ILE A 77 13.12 15.60 12.49
C ILE A 77 13.12 16.94 11.74
N ALA A 78 12.34 17.04 10.67
CA ALA A 78 12.22 18.27 9.88
C ALA A 78 11.66 19.41 10.72
N GLN A 79 10.67 19.14 11.58
CA GLN A 79 10.14 20.12 12.54
C GLN A 79 11.22 20.57 13.53
N LYS A 80 12.02 19.64 14.07
CA LYS A 80 13.12 19.97 14.99
C LYS A 80 14.21 20.82 14.32
N LEU A 81 14.50 20.57 13.05
CA LEU A 81 15.53 21.27 12.28
C LEU A 81 15.02 22.51 11.54
N ARG A 82 13.71 22.82 11.60
CA ARG A 82 13.04 23.90 10.86
C ARG A 82 13.28 23.85 9.35
N ILE A 83 13.43 22.66 8.78
CA ILE A 83 13.66 22.47 7.35
C ILE A 83 12.30 22.43 6.64
N PRO A 84 12.06 23.26 5.61
CA PRO A 84 10.85 23.16 4.80
C PRO A 84 10.94 21.94 3.87
N LEU A 85 10.50 20.78 4.35
CA LEU A 85 10.49 19.53 3.60
C LEU A 85 9.06 19.08 3.30
N ASP A 86 8.69 19.03 2.01
CA ASP A 86 7.41 18.47 1.58
C ASP A 86 7.54 16.95 1.36
N LEU A 87 7.42 16.20 2.46
CA LEU A 87 7.54 14.74 2.47
C LEU A 87 6.58 14.03 1.53
N ASN A 88 5.45 14.66 1.21
CA ASN A 88 4.43 14.09 0.34
C ASN A 88 4.94 13.88 -1.09
N LEU A 89 5.88 14.72 -1.56
CA LEU A 89 6.46 14.58 -2.91
C LEU A 89 7.23 13.27 -3.09
N ILE A 90 7.75 12.71 -2.01
CA ILE A 90 8.54 11.47 -2.04
C ILE A 90 7.66 10.27 -1.68
N LEU A 91 6.85 10.40 -0.62
CA LEU A 91 6.08 9.28 -0.10
C LEU A 91 4.91 8.88 -0.99
N ILE A 92 4.25 9.85 -1.66
CA ILE A 92 3.10 9.53 -2.53
C ILE A 92 3.54 8.63 -3.70
N PRO A 93 4.60 8.96 -4.47
CA PRO A 93 5.10 8.06 -5.51
C PRO A 93 5.52 6.68 -4.97
N ILE A 94 6.23 6.63 -3.85
CA ILE A 94 6.66 5.36 -3.24
C ILE A 94 5.43 4.51 -2.88
N PHE A 95 4.42 5.11 -2.28
CA PHE A 95 3.16 4.43 -1.96
C PHE A 95 2.49 3.88 -3.21
N TRP A 96 2.34 4.66 -4.28
CA TRP A 96 1.68 4.21 -5.51
C TRP A 96 2.44 3.07 -6.19
N ILE A 97 3.77 3.15 -6.27
CA ILE A 97 4.61 2.07 -6.79
C ILE A 97 4.42 0.79 -5.96
N PHE A 98 4.47 0.91 -4.64
CA PHE A 98 4.30 -0.21 -3.73
C PHE A 98 2.89 -0.82 -3.81
N PHE A 99 1.86 0.01 -3.93
CA PHE A 99 0.47 -0.40 -4.09
C PHE A 99 0.26 -1.16 -5.41
N ILE A 100 0.73 -0.62 -6.53
CA ILE A 100 0.62 -1.28 -7.85
C ILE A 100 1.35 -2.62 -7.82
N TYR A 101 2.59 -2.65 -7.31
CA TYR A 101 3.36 -3.88 -7.18
C TYR A 101 2.60 -4.94 -6.37
N SER A 102 2.09 -4.56 -5.20
CA SER A 102 1.34 -5.47 -4.33
C SER A 102 0.03 -5.94 -5.00
N GLY A 103 -0.66 -5.06 -5.71
CA GLY A 103 -1.84 -5.41 -6.49
C GLY A 103 -1.54 -6.41 -7.60
N THR A 104 -0.42 -6.26 -8.32
CA THR A 104 0.00 -7.20 -9.37
C THR A 104 0.37 -8.57 -8.81
N GLU A 105 1.06 -8.64 -7.67
CA GLU A 105 1.37 -9.91 -7.01
C GLU A 105 0.13 -10.60 -6.44
N LEU A 106 -0.85 -9.82 -5.95
CA LEU A 106 -2.13 -10.35 -5.49
C LEU A 106 -2.96 -10.90 -6.65
N HIS A 107 -3.02 -10.18 -7.77
CA HIS A 107 -3.67 -10.64 -8.98
C HIS A 107 -3.01 -11.92 -9.53
N ARG A 108 -1.68 -11.97 -9.54
CA ARG A 108 -0.90 -13.16 -9.90
C ARG A 108 -1.19 -14.34 -8.97
N ALA A 109 -1.33 -14.11 -7.67
CA ALA A 109 -1.71 -15.13 -6.70
C ALA A 109 -3.07 -15.76 -7.07
N PHE A 110 -4.08 -14.93 -7.40
CA PHE A 110 -5.37 -15.41 -7.88
C PHE A 110 -5.27 -16.18 -9.19
N GLN A 111 -4.50 -15.70 -10.17
CA GLN A 111 -4.30 -16.42 -11.43
C GLN A 111 -3.72 -17.81 -11.21
N ILE A 112 -2.72 -17.94 -10.34
CA ILE A 112 -2.12 -19.24 -9.99
C ILE A 112 -3.13 -20.14 -9.27
N MET A 113 -3.94 -19.59 -8.35
CA MET A 113 -4.98 -20.35 -7.64
C MET A 113 -6.09 -20.84 -8.56
N LEU A 114 -6.42 -20.09 -9.61
CA LEU A 114 -7.54 -20.37 -10.52
C LEU A 114 -7.12 -21.04 -11.83
N SER A 115 -5.81 -21.09 -12.14
CA SER A 115 -5.29 -21.80 -13.31
C SER A 115 -5.26 -23.32 -13.12
N THR A 116 -5.89 -23.85 -12.06
CA THR A 116 -5.94 -25.28 -11.74
C THR A 116 -7.12 -26.00 -12.41
N ASN A 117 -7.63 -25.47 -13.52
CA ASN A 117 -8.50 -26.19 -14.46
C ASN A 117 -7.66 -26.89 -15.52
#